data_AF-A0A2C9MAJ9-F1
#
_entry.id   AF-A0A2C9MAJ9-F1
#
_cell.length_a   1.000
_cell.length_b   1.000
_cell.length_c   1.000
_cell.angle_alpha   90.00
_cell.angle_beta   90.00
_cell.angle_gamma   90.00
#
_symmetry.space_group_name_H-M   'P 1'
#
loop_
_entity.id
_entity.type
_entity.pdbx_description
1 polymer ?
#
loop_
_entity_poly.entity_id
_entity_poly.type
_entity_poly.pdbx_seq_one_letter_code
_entity_poly.pdbx_strand_id
1 'polypeptide(L)'
;GDQLNVRLVSPDFKAAITADVIDNRNGTYTAVTRVPWTGQVKVVALIAHYRETFRMTLYRQRVFKSHHWFVGNFVNDKVGEATPCLPYPHLPAHSSDELCNLTEVNGAPWYCGKPVKADFLNCSHFVTTRRLSDMSKIPLSDTEAEIHKTPRSVIPNDLVLSVIPDVTSNVTVVPSAKQKCEEINLSLTFDYNNSFGFYYLNEWRPLTCQLPQLNSSDIIQCIAHKKASC
;
A
#
# COMPACT_ATOMS: atom_id res chain seq x y z
N GLY A 1 -2.83 1.15 -15.54
CA GLY A 1 -2.23 -0.14 -15.86
C GLY A 1 -1.57 -0.64 -14.61
N ASP A 2 -0.30 -1.02 -14.73
CA ASP A 2 0.54 -1.21 -13.56
C ASP A 2 0.80 0.15 -12.90
N GLN A 3 1.07 0.13 -11.61
CA GLN A 3 1.56 1.29 -10.89
C GLN A 3 3.07 1.23 -10.86
N LEU A 4 3.70 2.14 -11.61
CA LEU A 4 5.15 2.29 -11.66
C LEU A 4 5.58 3.48 -10.81
N ASN A 5 6.64 3.30 -10.05
CA ASN A 5 7.33 4.38 -9.35
C ASN A 5 8.71 4.55 -9.99
N VAL A 6 9.01 5.76 -10.45
CA VAL A 6 10.34 6.11 -10.98
C VAL A 6 10.98 7.12 -10.06
N ARG A 7 12.22 6.87 -9.66
CA ARG A 7 13.01 7.73 -8.79
C ARG A 7 14.34 8.05 -9.44
N LEU A 8 14.79 9.28 -9.22
CA LEU A 8 16.09 9.78 -9.63
C LEU A 8 16.91 9.96 -8.36
N VAL A 9 18.04 9.26 -8.26
CA VAL A 9 18.83 9.12 -7.03
C VAL A 9 20.29 9.47 -7.26
N SER A 10 20.86 10.28 -6.36
CA SER A 10 22.29 10.57 -6.29
C SER A 10 22.83 10.13 -4.92
N PRO A 11 23.47 8.95 -4.84
CA PRO A 11 23.98 8.42 -3.58
C PRO A 11 24.95 9.35 -2.85
N ASP A 12 25.83 10.02 -3.60
CA ASP A 12 26.87 10.91 -3.05
C ASP A 12 26.26 12.08 -2.25
N PHE A 13 25.12 12.60 -2.71
CA PHE A 13 24.39 13.67 -2.04
C PHE A 13 23.28 13.17 -1.13
N LYS A 14 23.11 11.85 -0.99
CA LYS A 14 21.93 11.22 -0.35
C LYS A 14 20.63 11.88 -0.83
N ALA A 15 20.57 12.14 -2.14
CA ALA A 15 19.52 12.90 -2.77
C ALA A 15 18.61 11.99 -3.59
N ALA A 16 17.31 12.25 -3.55
CA ALA A 16 16.34 11.48 -4.32
C ALA A 16 15.09 12.32 -4.62
N ILE A 17 14.55 12.16 -5.83
CA ILE A 17 13.26 12.75 -6.22
C ILE A 17 12.43 11.68 -6.91
N THR A 18 11.11 11.72 -6.69
CA THR A 18 10.16 10.85 -7.39
C THR A 18 9.67 11.58 -8.62
N ALA A 19 9.57 10.86 -9.73
CA ALA A 19 8.99 11.36 -10.96
C ALA A 19 7.50 11.05 -11.06
N ASP A 20 6.78 11.92 -11.75
CA ASP A 20 5.41 11.68 -12.16
C ASP A 20 5.39 10.71 -13.33
N VAL A 21 4.65 9.61 -13.16
CA VAL A 21 4.58 8.55 -14.16
C VAL A 21 3.22 8.58 -14.86
N ILE A 22 3.27 8.64 -16.18
CA ILE A 22 2.12 8.59 -17.07
C ILE A 22 2.12 7.23 -17.78
N ASP A 23 1.05 6.46 -17.62
CA ASP A 23 0.78 5.23 -18.38
C ASP A 23 0.26 5.60 -19.77
N ASN A 24 1.06 5.35 -20.81
CA ASN A 24 0.72 5.68 -22.20
C ASN A 24 -0.30 4.69 -22.80
N ARG A 25 -0.77 3.69 -22.04
CA ARG A 25 -1.77 2.68 -22.42
C ARG A 25 -1.40 1.80 -23.63
N ASN A 26 -0.13 1.77 -23.98
CA ASN A 26 0.41 0.95 -25.07
C ASN A 26 1.59 0.07 -24.59
N GLY A 27 1.69 -0.15 -23.28
CA GLY A 27 2.80 -0.88 -22.66
C GLY A 27 4.04 -0.04 -22.36
N THR A 28 4.03 1.27 -22.64
CA THR A 28 5.10 2.20 -22.30
C THR A 28 4.67 3.19 -21.22
N TYR A 29 5.64 3.72 -20.49
CA TYR A 29 5.43 4.70 -19.43
C TYR A 29 6.34 5.91 -19.64
N THR A 30 5.82 7.11 -19.37
CA THR A 30 6.58 8.36 -19.42
C THR A 30 6.80 8.86 -18.00
N ALA A 31 8.05 9.05 -17.58
CA ALA A 31 8.39 9.61 -16.28
C ALA A 31 8.87 11.06 -16.45
N VAL A 32 8.25 12.00 -15.73
CA VAL A 32 8.54 13.43 -15.80
C VAL A 32 8.90 13.94 -14.41
N THR A 33 10.05 14.62 -14.31
CA THR A 33 10.43 15.34 -13.09
C THR A 33 11.41 16.45 -13.41
N ARG A 34 11.65 17.34 -12.46
CA ARG A 34 12.70 18.36 -12.51
C ARG A 34 13.69 18.05 -11.40
N VAL A 35 14.92 17.65 -11.75
CA VAL A 35 15.93 17.32 -10.74
C VAL A 35 16.44 18.63 -10.10
N PRO A 36 16.24 18.82 -8.78
CA PRO A 36 16.57 20.07 -8.11
C PRO A 36 18.04 20.15 -7.65
N TRP A 37 18.92 19.29 -8.17
CA TRP A 37 20.36 19.34 -7.90
C TRP A 37 21.18 18.92 -9.12
N THR A 38 22.41 19.40 -9.19
CA THR A 38 23.39 19.06 -10.23
C THR A 38 24.18 17.81 -9.87
N GLY A 39 24.71 17.11 -10.88
CA GLY A 39 25.59 15.95 -10.72
C GLY A 39 25.07 14.71 -11.45
N GLN A 40 25.67 13.56 -11.15
CA GLN A 40 25.24 12.28 -11.70
C GLN A 40 24.04 11.73 -10.94
N VAL A 41 23.05 11.25 -11.69
CA VAL A 41 21.77 10.79 -11.16
C VAL A 41 21.45 9.43 -11.78
N LYS A 42 21.18 8.44 -10.93
CA LYS A 42 20.76 7.10 -11.35
C LYS A 42 19.24 7.02 -11.40
N VAL A 43 18.71 6.36 -12.41
CA VAL A 43 17.26 6.12 -12.55
C VAL A 43 16.91 4.76 -11.94
N VAL A 44 15.95 4.75 -11.01
CA VAL A 44 15.42 3.54 -10.40
C VAL A 44 13.94 3.45 -10.72
N ALA A 45 13.55 2.45 -11.50
CA ALA A 45 12.17 2.15 -11.81
C ALA A 45 11.70 0.91 -11.06
N LEU A 46 10.52 0.98 -10.46
CA LEU A 46 9.92 -0.07 -9.65
C LEU A 46 8.46 -0.26 -10.08
N ILE A 47 8.07 -1.49 -10.39
CA ILE A 47 6.66 -1.87 -10.42
C ILE A 47 6.21 -2.01 -8.97
N ALA A 48 5.41 -1.05 -8.50
CA ALA A 48 4.86 -1.04 -7.14
C ALA A 48 3.65 -1.97 -7.02
N HIS A 49 2.81 -2.00 -8.05
CA HIS A 49 1.64 -2.87 -8.14
C HIS A 49 1.36 -3.25 -9.59
N TYR A 50 1.19 -4.54 -9.85
CA TYR A 50 0.73 -5.03 -11.14
C TYR A 50 -0.77 -4.80 -11.31
N ARG A 51 -1.23 -4.52 -12.53
CA ARG A 51 -2.65 -4.39 -12.84
C ARG A 51 -3.43 -5.65 -12.48
N GLU A 52 -2.82 -6.81 -12.69
CA GLU A 52 -3.39 -8.11 -12.35
C GLU A 52 -3.58 -8.25 -10.84
N THR A 53 -2.68 -7.67 -10.02
CA THR A 53 -2.84 -7.61 -8.55
C THR A 53 -4.08 -6.81 -8.15
N PHE A 54 -4.30 -5.66 -8.79
CA PHE A 54 -5.51 -4.85 -8.55
C PHE A 54 -6.76 -5.60 -8.98
N ARG A 55 -6.76 -6.22 -10.17
CA ARG A 55 -7.90 -7.01 -10.66
C ARG A 55 -8.26 -8.12 -9.68
N MET A 56 -7.28 -8.90 -9.25
CA MET A 56 -7.45 -9.97 -8.26
C MET A 56 -8.02 -9.41 -6.95
N THR A 57 -7.46 -8.30 -6.45
CA THR A 57 -7.90 -7.68 -5.19
C THR A 57 -9.34 -7.20 -5.28
N LEU A 58 -9.71 -6.52 -6.36
CA LEU A 58 -11.08 -6.05 -6.61
C LEU A 58 -12.07 -7.21 -6.78
N TYR A 59 -11.69 -8.25 -7.51
CA TYR A 59 -12.51 -9.46 -7.65
C TYR A 59 -12.77 -10.08 -6.27
N ARG A 60 -11.73 -10.22 -5.45
CA ARG A 60 -11.83 -10.76 -4.09
C ARG A 60 -12.74 -9.91 -3.21
N GLN A 61 -12.59 -8.58 -3.24
CA GLN A 61 -13.50 -7.69 -2.53
C GLN A 61 -14.95 -7.86 -3.01
N ARG A 62 -15.19 -8.06 -4.31
CA ARG A 62 -16.55 -8.21 -4.83
C ARG A 62 -17.20 -9.52 -4.39
N VAL A 63 -16.47 -10.62 -4.46
CA VAL A 63 -16.95 -11.98 -4.13
C VAL A 63 -17.03 -12.21 -2.63
N PHE A 64 -15.98 -11.87 -1.89
CA PHE A 64 -15.85 -12.17 -0.48
C PHE A 64 -16.09 -10.97 0.43
N LYS A 65 -16.32 -9.77 -0.11
CA LYS A 65 -16.52 -8.54 0.69
C LYS A 65 -15.41 -8.27 1.72
N SER A 66 -14.24 -8.87 1.51
CA SER A 66 -13.11 -8.82 2.44
C SER A 66 -11.78 -8.93 1.68
N HIS A 67 -10.78 -8.18 2.14
CA HIS A 67 -9.39 -8.30 1.69
C HIS A 67 -8.64 -9.45 2.37
N HIS A 68 -9.19 -9.96 3.46
CA HIS A 68 -8.57 -10.98 4.29
C HIS A 68 -9.47 -12.21 4.33
N TRP A 69 -8.83 -13.37 4.30
CA TRP A 69 -9.54 -14.62 4.43
C TRP A 69 -9.54 -15.01 5.90
N PHE A 70 -10.74 -15.09 6.48
CA PHE A 70 -10.92 -15.55 7.84
C PHE A 70 -11.58 -16.92 7.81
N VAL A 71 -11.12 -17.81 8.68
CA VAL A 71 -11.75 -19.10 8.90
C VAL A 71 -12.05 -19.29 10.37
N GLY A 72 -13.18 -19.91 10.65
CA GLY A 72 -13.61 -20.32 11.98
C GLY A 72 -13.16 -21.75 12.18
N ASN A 73 -12.51 -22.03 13.30
CA ASN A 73 -12.09 -23.38 13.65
C ASN A 73 -13.15 -24.00 14.57
N PHE A 74 -13.63 -25.16 14.18
CA PHE A 74 -14.61 -25.97 14.88
C PHE A 74 -13.92 -27.26 15.34
N VAL A 75 -13.88 -27.50 16.65
CA VAL A 75 -13.09 -28.59 17.22
C VAL A 75 -13.86 -29.28 18.33
N ASN A 76 -13.77 -30.60 18.36
CA ASN A 76 -14.11 -31.43 19.51
C ASN A 76 -12.95 -32.40 19.81
N ASP A 77 -13.14 -33.32 20.75
CA ASP A 77 -12.09 -34.25 21.19
C ASP A 77 -11.61 -35.23 20.10
N LYS A 78 -12.37 -35.38 18.99
CA LYS A 78 -12.11 -36.37 17.93
C LYS A 78 -11.65 -35.74 16.62
N VAL A 79 -12.21 -34.60 16.24
CA VAL A 79 -12.01 -33.98 14.93
C VAL A 79 -11.95 -32.46 15.01
N GLY A 80 -11.21 -31.87 14.08
CA GLY A 80 -11.20 -30.44 13.80
C GLY A 80 -11.54 -30.16 12.34
N GLU A 81 -12.14 -28.99 12.11
CA GLU A 81 -12.44 -28.45 10.78
C GLU A 81 -12.36 -26.92 10.80
N ALA A 82 -11.95 -26.32 9.68
CA ALA A 82 -11.95 -24.88 9.51
C ALA A 82 -12.80 -24.48 8.31
N THR A 83 -13.78 -23.61 8.51
CA THR A 83 -14.68 -23.14 7.45
C THR A 83 -14.55 -21.63 7.24
N PRO A 84 -14.84 -21.10 6.04
CA PRO A 84 -14.77 -19.67 5.76
C PRO A 84 -15.68 -18.83 6.66
N CYS A 85 -15.27 -17.61 6.99
CA CYS A 85 -16.10 -16.65 7.73
C CYS A 85 -16.05 -15.25 7.12
N LEU A 86 -17.17 -14.55 7.19
CA LEU A 86 -17.32 -13.16 6.78
C LEU A 86 -18.24 -12.39 7.75
N PRO A 87 -18.13 -11.06 7.82
CA PRO A 87 -19.04 -10.23 8.60
C PRO A 87 -20.43 -10.05 7.94
N TYR A 88 -20.75 -10.84 6.93
CA TYR A 88 -22.00 -10.80 6.18
C TYR A 88 -22.63 -12.20 6.13
N PRO A 89 -23.97 -12.31 6.21
CA PRO A 89 -24.70 -13.59 6.17
C PRO A 89 -24.79 -14.18 4.75
N HIS A 90 -23.72 -14.05 3.96
CA HIS A 90 -23.62 -14.55 2.60
C HIS A 90 -22.19 -14.98 2.34
N LEU A 91 -21.91 -16.28 2.51
CA LEU A 91 -20.64 -16.88 2.15
C LEU A 91 -20.76 -17.49 0.75
N PRO A 92 -19.79 -17.23 -0.16
CA PRO A 92 -19.74 -17.96 -1.43
C PRO A 92 -19.74 -19.47 -1.20
N ALA A 93 -20.48 -20.20 -2.04
CA ALA A 93 -20.66 -21.65 -1.98
C ALA A 93 -21.34 -22.21 -0.71
N HIS A 94 -22.03 -21.37 0.09
CA HIS A 94 -22.90 -21.82 1.19
C HIS A 94 -24.25 -21.13 1.08
N SER A 95 -25.34 -21.88 1.25
CA SER A 95 -26.67 -21.28 1.40
C SER A 95 -26.84 -20.64 2.79
N SER A 96 -27.86 -19.80 2.99
CA SER A 96 -28.07 -19.11 4.27
C SER A 96 -28.32 -20.07 5.44
N ASP A 97 -28.92 -21.23 5.17
CA ASP A 97 -29.15 -22.32 6.12
C ASP A 97 -27.88 -23.13 6.42
N GLU A 98 -26.82 -22.99 5.63
CA GLU A 98 -25.51 -23.61 5.84
C GLU A 98 -24.53 -22.72 6.62
N LEU A 99 -25.03 -21.68 7.29
CA LEU A 99 -24.21 -20.75 8.08
C LEU A 99 -24.37 -20.97 9.59
N CYS A 100 -23.26 -20.82 10.30
CA CYS A 100 -23.20 -20.58 11.73
C CYS A 100 -23.20 -19.07 11.98
N ASN A 101 -24.23 -18.57 12.67
CA ASN A 101 -24.25 -17.19 13.15
C ASN A 101 -23.48 -17.11 14.48
N LEU A 102 -22.33 -16.43 14.47
CA LEU A 102 -21.44 -16.28 15.62
C LEU A 102 -21.38 -14.82 16.10
N THR A 103 -22.38 -14.01 15.71
CA THR A 103 -22.45 -12.58 16.02
C THR A 103 -22.39 -12.30 17.52
N GLU A 104 -23.08 -13.11 18.33
CA GLU A 104 -23.07 -12.96 19.79
C GLU A 104 -21.69 -13.22 20.40
N VAL A 105 -20.97 -14.23 19.89
CA VAL A 105 -19.63 -14.60 20.37
C VAL A 105 -18.61 -13.53 20.00
N ASN A 106 -18.72 -12.95 18.81
CA ASN A 106 -17.76 -11.98 18.28
C ASN A 106 -18.07 -10.52 18.67
N GLY A 107 -19.28 -10.23 19.17
CA GLY A 107 -19.73 -8.87 19.51
C GLY A 107 -20.03 -7.97 18.29
N ALA A 108 -19.94 -8.53 17.09
CA ALA A 108 -20.21 -7.87 15.81
C ALA A 108 -20.64 -8.92 14.77
N PRO A 109 -21.38 -8.54 13.70
CA PRO A 109 -21.84 -9.47 12.68
C PRO A 109 -20.71 -10.40 12.21
N TRP A 110 -20.91 -11.70 12.39
CA TRP A 110 -19.91 -12.72 12.07
C TRP A 110 -20.57 -14.04 11.73
N TYR A 111 -20.33 -14.52 10.51
CA TYR A 111 -20.97 -15.71 9.96
C TYR A 111 -19.90 -16.63 9.38
N CYS A 112 -19.93 -17.90 9.77
CA CYS A 112 -19.03 -18.93 9.28
C CYS A 112 -19.80 -20.04 8.59
N GLY A 113 -19.18 -20.78 7.66
CA GLY A 113 -19.79 -21.96 7.07
C GLY A 113 -19.99 -23.04 8.14
N LYS A 114 -21.08 -23.80 8.07
CA LYS A 114 -21.25 -24.99 8.91
C LYS A 114 -20.16 -26.03 8.58
N PRO A 115 -19.61 -26.73 9.58
CA PRO A 115 -18.68 -27.83 9.33
C PRO A 115 -19.29 -28.89 8.42
N VAL A 116 -18.53 -29.33 7.41
CA VAL A 116 -18.92 -30.40 6.48
C VAL A 116 -18.97 -31.74 7.19
N LYS A 117 -18.13 -31.95 8.21
CA LYS A 117 -18.17 -33.13 9.10
C LYS A 117 -19.35 -33.05 10.08
N ALA A 118 -20.56 -32.88 9.57
CA ALA A 118 -21.77 -32.59 10.33
C ALA A 118 -22.13 -33.68 11.37
N ASP A 119 -21.71 -34.93 11.13
CA ASP A 119 -21.89 -36.05 12.08
C ASP A 119 -21.11 -35.87 13.39
N PHE A 120 -20.07 -35.02 13.38
CA PHE A 120 -19.16 -34.84 14.51
C PHE A 120 -19.07 -33.39 14.98
N LEU A 121 -19.25 -32.42 14.09
CA LEU A 121 -19.08 -31.00 14.36
C LEU A 121 -20.36 -30.24 14.01
N ASN A 122 -20.64 -29.22 14.82
CA ASN A 122 -21.73 -28.28 14.61
C ASN A 122 -21.27 -26.87 15.04
N CYS A 123 -22.15 -25.87 14.94
CA CYS A 123 -21.79 -24.48 15.23
C CYS A 123 -21.33 -24.22 16.68
N SER A 124 -21.77 -25.02 17.66
CA SER A 124 -21.36 -24.83 19.07
C SER A 124 -19.93 -25.26 19.33
N HIS A 125 -19.31 -26.01 18.41
CA HIS A 125 -17.92 -26.42 18.51
C HIS A 125 -16.94 -25.32 18.03
N PHE A 126 -17.43 -24.12 17.74
CA PHE A 126 -16.59 -22.99 17.39
C PHE A 126 -15.65 -22.61 18.53
N VAL A 127 -14.36 -22.50 18.23
CA VAL A 127 -13.32 -22.13 19.21
C VAL A 127 -12.77 -20.74 18.92
N THR A 128 -12.37 -20.49 17.67
CA THR A 128 -11.68 -19.25 17.32
C THR A 128 -11.72 -18.97 15.83
N THR A 129 -11.62 -17.70 15.49
CA THR A 129 -11.38 -17.22 14.13
C THR A 129 -9.88 -17.00 13.93
N ARG A 130 -9.34 -17.48 12.80
CA ARG A 130 -7.99 -17.14 12.36
C ARG A 130 -8.00 -16.53 10.98
N ARG A 131 -7.12 -15.54 10.77
CA ARG A 131 -6.79 -15.07 9.43
C ARG A 131 -5.91 -16.12 8.76
N LEU A 132 -6.29 -16.58 7.59
CA LEU A 132 -5.39 -17.38 6.75
C LEU A 132 -4.41 -16.45 6.04
N SER A 133 -3.13 -16.76 6.19
CA SER A 133 -2.03 -16.17 5.43
C SER A 133 -1.84 -16.85 4.08
N ASP A 134 -2.18 -18.14 4.00
CA ASP A 134 -2.08 -18.94 2.79
C ASP A 134 -3.28 -18.71 1.86
N MET A 135 -2.96 -18.24 0.67
CA MET A 135 -3.89 -17.88 -0.40
C MET A 135 -3.93 -18.94 -1.51
N SER A 136 -3.23 -20.06 -1.34
CA SER A 136 -3.15 -21.20 -2.28
C SER A 136 -4.52 -21.77 -2.69
N LYS A 137 -5.56 -21.52 -1.88
CA LYS A 137 -6.93 -21.99 -2.13
C LYS A 137 -7.79 -21.03 -2.95
N ILE A 138 -7.27 -19.87 -3.34
CA ILE A 138 -7.96 -19.02 -4.32
C ILE A 138 -7.68 -19.58 -5.72
N PRO A 139 -8.69 -19.72 -6.59
CA PRO A 139 -8.48 -20.08 -7.99
C PRO A 139 -7.78 -18.91 -8.71
N LEU A 140 -6.46 -18.85 -8.57
CA LEU A 140 -5.58 -17.93 -9.28
C LEU A 140 -5.05 -18.62 -10.53
N SER A 141 -4.84 -17.86 -11.60
CA SER A 141 -3.99 -18.36 -12.69
C SER A 141 -2.54 -18.49 -12.22
N ASP A 142 -1.72 -19.27 -12.93
CA ASP A 142 -0.29 -19.40 -12.61
C ASP A 142 0.41 -18.03 -12.58
N THR A 143 0.07 -17.15 -13.53
CA THR A 143 0.60 -15.78 -13.58
C THR A 143 0.17 -14.95 -12.37
N GLU A 144 -1.07 -15.06 -11.92
CA GLU A 144 -1.56 -14.35 -10.73
C GLU A 144 -0.89 -14.85 -9.45
N ALA A 145 -0.64 -16.16 -9.35
CA ALA A 145 0.07 -16.77 -8.23
C ALA A 145 1.53 -16.28 -8.16
N GLU A 146 2.23 -16.19 -9.29
CA GLU A 146 3.60 -15.67 -9.34
C GLU A 146 3.69 -14.17 -9.03
N ILE A 147 2.77 -13.37 -9.56
CA ILE A 147 2.66 -11.94 -9.23
C ILE A 147 2.38 -11.74 -7.74
N HIS A 148 1.58 -12.62 -7.13
CA HIS A 148 1.30 -12.54 -5.69
C HIS A 148 2.55 -12.79 -4.82
N LYS A 149 3.43 -13.72 -5.23
CA LYS A 149 4.71 -13.97 -4.56
C LYS A 149 5.68 -12.81 -4.68
N THR A 150 5.59 -12.06 -5.78
CA THR A 150 6.52 -10.98 -6.13
C THR A 150 5.78 -9.66 -6.28
N PRO A 151 5.25 -9.09 -5.18
CA PRO A 151 4.33 -7.96 -5.26
C PRO A 151 4.98 -6.67 -5.80
N ARG A 152 6.32 -6.63 -5.81
CA ARG A 152 7.11 -5.51 -6.30
C ARG A 152 8.32 -6.03 -7.07
N SER A 153 8.62 -5.38 -8.18
CA SER A 153 9.82 -5.72 -8.98
C SER A 153 10.54 -4.47 -9.42
N VAL A 154 11.85 -4.44 -9.18
CA VAL A 154 12.74 -3.42 -9.73
C VAL A 154 12.95 -3.74 -11.20
N ILE A 155 12.84 -2.73 -12.06
CA ILE A 155 13.15 -2.85 -13.48
C ILE A 155 14.66 -2.63 -13.64
N PRO A 156 15.44 -3.66 -13.98
CA PRO A 156 16.88 -3.53 -14.16
C PRO A 156 17.17 -2.52 -15.26
N ASN A 157 18.00 -1.53 -14.95
CA ASN A 157 18.48 -0.54 -15.91
C ASN A 157 19.76 0.09 -15.36
N ASP A 158 20.63 0.52 -16.25
CA ASP A 158 21.89 1.22 -15.91
C ASP A 158 21.83 2.69 -16.36
N LEU A 159 20.65 3.31 -16.37
CA LEU A 159 20.52 4.71 -16.79
C LEU A 159 21.16 5.64 -15.75
N VAL A 160 22.14 6.40 -16.23
CA VAL A 160 22.79 7.49 -15.51
C VAL A 160 22.62 8.77 -16.31
N LEU A 161 22.07 9.80 -15.68
CA LEU A 161 21.87 11.13 -16.25
C LEU A 161 22.87 12.09 -15.61
N SER A 162 23.39 13.03 -16.40
CA SER A 162 24.21 14.14 -15.89
C SER A 162 23.36 15.41 -15.88
N VAL A 163 23.09 15.93 -14.69
CA VAL A 163 22.36 17.19 -14.51
C VAL A 163 23.38 18.31 -14.36
N ILE A 164 23.39 19.22 -15.34
CA ILE A 164 24.27 20.39 -15.37
C ILE A 164 23.50 21.64 -14.92
N PRO A 165 24.18 22.61 -14.27
CA PRO A 165 23.56 23.87 -13.89
C PRO A 165 23.13 24.67 -15.13
N ASP A 166 22.17 25.58 -14.93
CA ASP A 166 21.80 26.57 -15.93
C ASP A 166 23.03 27.46 -16.23
N VAL A 167 23.25 27.78 -17.51
CA VAL A 167 24.37 28.61 -17.98
C VAL A 167 24.41 29.97 -17.29
N THR A 168 23.26 30.45 -16.83
CA THR A 168 23.11 31.75 -16.15
C THR A 168 23.23 31.70 -14.63
N SER A 169 23.39 30.51 -14.03
CA SER A 169 23.31 30.32 -12.59
C SER A 169 24.34 29.32 -12.07
N ASN A 170 25.10 29.71 -11.03
CA ASN A 170 26.00 28.79 -10.31
C ASN A 170 25.28 27.96 -9.23
N VAL A 171 23.94 27.96 -9.22
CA VAL A 171 23.15 27.23 -8.23
C VAL A 171 23.22 25.73 -8.53
N THR A 172 23.84 24.98 -7.62
CA THR A 172 23.98 23.53 -7.71
C THR A 172 22.79 22.77 -7.12
N VAL A 173 21.99 23.43 -6.29
CA VAL A 173 20.80 22.86 -5.63
C VAL A 173 19.73 23.93 -5.49
N VAL A 174 18.49 23.59 -5.82
CA VAL A 174 17.35 24.51 -5.66
C VAL A 174 17.22 24.92 -4.19
N PRO A 175 17.19 26.23 -3.89
CA PRO A 175 17.05 26.72 -2.52
C PRO A 175 15.68 26.35 -1.96
N SER A 176 15.59 26.23 -0.64
CA SER A 176 14.33 26.02 0.05
C SER A 176 13.33 27.13 -0.27
N ALA A 177 12.05 26.76 -0.37
CA ALA A 177 10.97 27.72 -0.50
C ALA A 177 10.98 28.72 0.68
N LYS A 178 10.63 29.98 0.40
CA LYS A 178 10.67 31.06 1.40
C LYS A 178 9.37 31.18 2.21
N GLN A 179 8.25 30.78 1.63
CA GLN A 179 6.94 30.86 2.27
C GLN A 179 6.75 29.68 3.23
N LYS A 180 6.22 29.92 4.42
CA LYS A 180 5.94 28.86 5.39
C LYS A 180 4.74 28.02 4.94
N CYS A 181 4.76 26.72 5.22
CA CYS A 181 3.65 25.84 4.87
C CYS A 181 2.32 26.18 5.59
N GLU A 182 2.36 26.96 6.67
CA GLU A 182 1.16 27.44 7.37
C GLU A 182 0.47 28.62 6.64
N GLU A 183 1.21 29.31 5.78
CA GLU A 183 0.78 30.51 5.08
C GLU A 183 0.29 30.21 3.66
N ILE A 184 0.45 28.97 3.17
CA ILE A 184 -0.05 28.57 1.85
C ILE A 184 -1.53 28.22 1.92
N ASN A 185 -2.27 28.54 0.87
CA ASN A 185 -3.64 28.09 0.74
C ASN A 185 -3.66 26.56 0.55
N LEU A 186 -4.39 25.84 1.40
CA LEU A 186 -4.54 24.39 1.34
C LEU A 186 -5.05 23.91 -0.02
N SER A 187 -5.84 24.71 -0.74
CA SER A 187 -6.33 24.35 -2.07
C SER A 187 -5.21 24.09 -3.07
N LEU A 188 -4.05 24.74 -2.91
CA LEU A 188 -2.89 24.54 -3.78
C LEU A 188 -2.34 23.11 -3.68
N THR A 189 -2.56 22.42 -2.56
CA THR A 189 -2.07 21.05 -2.36
C THR A 189 -2.84 20.01 -3.17
N PHE A 190 -4.04 20.35 -3.68
CA PHE A 190 -4.84 19.45 -4.50
C PHE A 190 -4.27 19.26 -5.91
N ASP A 191 -3.48 20.22 -6.37
CA ASP A 191 -2.79 20.16 -7.68
C ASP A 191 -1.37 19.60 -7.55
N TYR A 192 -0.96 19.16 -6.35
CA TYR A 192 0.37 18.60 -6.16
C TYR A 192 0.50 17.24 -6.82
N ASN A 193 1.59 17.11 -7.58
CA ASN A 193 1.99 15.86 -8.20
C ASN A 193 3.01 15.13 -7.30
N ASN A 194 3.50 13.97 -7.73
CA ASN A 194 4.47 13.17 -6.94
C ASN A 194 5.84 13.86 -6.81
N SER A 195 6.09 14.92 -7.59
CA SER A 195 7.31 15.71 -7.59
C SER A 195 7.24 16.94 -6.66
N PHE A 196 6.47 16.89 -5.57
CA PHE A 196 6.27 18.05 -4.67
C PHE A 196 7.46 18.38 -3.74
N GLY A 197 8.45 17.49 -3.70
CA GLY A 197 9.65 17.67 -2.90
C GLY A 197 10.72 16.64 -3.24
N PHE A 198 11.86 16.76 -2.59
CA PHE A 198 13.01 15.91 -2.81
C PHE A 198 13.79 15.69 -1.52
N TYR A 199 14.51 14.58 -1.46
CA TYR A 199 15.56 14.38 -0.47
C TYR A 199 16.84 15.02 -0.94
N TYR A 200 17.55 15.66 -0.02
CA TYR A 200 18.93 16.12 -0.21
C TYR A 200 19.66 16.05 1.13
N LEU A 201 20.86 15.48 1.15
CA LEU A 201 21.61 15.20 2.38
C LEU A 201 20.79 14.45 3.44
N ASN A 202 19.94 13.52 3.00
CA ASN A 202 19.03 12.73 3.85
C ASN A 202 17.92 13.54 4.55
N GLU A 203 17.67 14.77 4.13
CA GLU A 203 16.57 15.62 4.61
C GLU A 203 15.49 15.74 3.53
N TRP A 204 14.22 15.60 3.92
CA TRP A 204 13.10 15.88 3.02
C TRP A 204 12.88 17.39 2.89
N ARG A 205 12.86 17.88 1.64
CA ARG A 205 12.71 19.31 1.30
C ARG A 205 11.54 19.48 0.34
N PRO A 206 10.42 20.08 0.78
CA PRO A 206 9.35 20.47 -0.14
C PRO A 206 9.81 21.58 -1.09
N LEU A 207 9.30 21.58 -2.31
CA LEU A 207 9.61 22.61 -3.31
C LEU A 207 8.73 23.85 -3.18
N THR A 208 7.55 23.73 -2.54
CA THR A 208 6.53 24.76 -2.53
C THR A 208 6.50 25.59 -1.25
N CYS A 209 6.93 25.03 -0.11
CA CYS A 209 6.89 25.71 1.17
C CYS A 209 7.99 25.20 2.12
N GLN A 210 8.28 26.01 3.14
CA GLN A 210 9.21 25.67 4.20
C GLN A 210 8.47 24.98 5.34
N LEU A 211 8.92 23.77 5.69
CA LEU A 211 8.44 23.07 6.88
C LEU A 211 8.86 23.83 8.14
N PRO A 212 8.00 23.84 9.18
CA PRO A 212 8.40 24.34 10.49
C PRO A 212 9.52 23.47 11.05
N GLN A 213 10.44 24.10 11.80
CA GLN A 213 11.40 23.38 12.61
C GLN A 213 10.64 22.83 13.82
N LEU A 214 10.52 21.51 13.90
CA LEU A 214 9.84 20.84 15.01
C LEU A 214 10.88 20.35 16.01
N ASN A 215 10.76 20.80 17.26
CA ASN A 215 11.56 20.27 18.36
C ASN A 215 10.76 19.19 19.11
N SER A 216 11.46 18.36 19.88
CA SER A 216 10.83 17.30 20.66
C SER A 216 9.76 17.84 21.63
N SER A 217 9.96 19.05 22.18
CA SER A 217 8.96 19.74 23.01
C SER A 217 7.64 19.97 22.27
N ASP A 218 7.72 20.43 21.03
CA ASP A 218 6.55 20.80 20.23
C ASP A 218 5.74 19.55 19.87
N ILE A 219 6.45 18.46 19.55
CA ILE A 219 5.83 17.16 19.30
C ILE A 219 5.13 16.64 20.56
N ILE A 220 5.82 16.63 21.71
CA ILE A 220 5.28 16.16 23.00
C ILE A 220 4.05 16.97 23.39
N GLN A 221 4.09 18.30 23.23
CA GLN A 221 2.97 19.18 23.52
C GLN A 221 1.79 18.92 22.57
N CYS A 222 2.05 18.68 21.27
CA CYS A 222 1.01 18.42 20.28
C CYS A 222 0.25 17.10 20.54
N ILE A 223 0.96 16.07 21.01
CA ILE A 223 0.40 14.75 21.31
C ILE A 223 -0.06 14.62 22.76
N ALA A 224 0.26 15.58 23.63
CA ALA A 224 -0.23 15.60 25.00
C ALA A 224 -1.76 15.50 24.97
N HIS A 225 -2.30 14.49 25.67
CA HIS A 225 -3.73 14.19 25.74
C HIS A 225 -4.39 13.68 24.44
N LYS A 226 -3.61 13.32 23.41
CA LYS A 226 -4.10 12.61 22.22
C LYS A 226 -3.62 11.17 22.25
N LYS A 227 -4.51 10.22 22.00
CA LYS A 227 -4.11 8.82 21.74
C LYS A 227 -3.54 8.75 20.33
N ALA A 228 -2.22 8.75 20.21
CA ALA A 228 -1.57 8.31 18.98
C ALA A 228 -1.55 6.77 19.01
N SER A 229 -2.36 6.12 18.19
CA SER A 229 -2.19 4.69 17.89
C SER A 229 -1.26 4.56 16.69
N CYS A 230 -0.14 3.87 16.88
CA CYS A 230 0.79 3.49 15.81
C CYS A 230 0.26 2.30 15.01
#